data_AF-X0TSH6-F1
#
_entry.id   AF-X0TSH6-F1
#
_cell.length_a   1.000
_cell.length_b   1.000
_cell.length_c   1.000
_cell.angle_alpha   90.00
_cell.angle_beta   90.00
_cell.angle_gamma   90.00
#
_symmetry.space_group_name_H-M   'P 1'
#
loop_
_entity.id
_entity.type
_entity.pdbx_description
1 polymer ?
#
loop_
_entity_poly.entity_id
_entity_poly.type
_entity_poly.pdbx_seq_one_letter_code
_entity_poly.pdbx_strand_id
1 'polypeptide(L)'
;MISEASSRGGVYRESWVDQAKWDKWAKKGYLKKDGGKGQSAGSSAVVDVRDTVPAAKYDLPVTMDKPFHQPHLENFFDAIRNKTGLNCPAEIGYETAVTVLKVNEAVQAGRKLDFKPDEFKV
;
A
#
# COMPACT_ATOMS: atom_id res chain seq x y z
N MET A 1 4.02 4.70 -4.60
CA MET A 1 4.94 3.58 -4.86
C MET A 1 5.18 2.78 -3.59
N ILE A 2 4.14 2.06 -3.14
CA ILE A 2 4.22 1.16 -1.98
C ILE A 2 4.56 -0.25 -2.48
N SER A 3 4.00 -0.64 -3.62
CA SER A 3 4.22 -1.97 -4.22
C SER A 3 5.63 -2.17 -4.79
N GLU A 4 6.29 -1.13 -5.30
CA GLU A 4 7.68 -1.26 -5.76
C GLU A 4 8.68 -1.29 -4.60
N ALA A 5 8.34 -0.69 -3.46
CA ALA A 5 9.17 -0.65 -2.26
C ALA A 5 8.84 -1.83 -1.34
N SER A 6 9.51 -2.96 -1.53
CA SER A 6 9.27 -4.20 -0.77
C SER A 6 9.33 -4.02 0.76
N SER A 7 10.12 -3.07 1.27
CA SER A 7 10.18 -2.75 2.70
C SER A 7 8.96 -2.01 3.25
N ARG A 8 8.06 -1.52 2.38
CA ARG A 8 6.87 -0.73 2.74
C ARG A 8 5.56 -1.51 2.58
N GLY A 9 5.62 -2.75 2.11
CA GLY A 9 4.46 -3.63 1.88
C GLY A 9 4.13 -4.57 3.04
N GLY A 10 4.21 -4.09 4.28
CA GLY A 10 3.89 -4.91 5.46
C GLY A 10 2.41 -5.26 5.54
N VAL A 11 2.10 -6.53 5.71
CA VAL A 11 0.75 -7.09 5.82
C VAL A 11 0.53 -7.56 7.26
N TYR A 12 -0.55 -7.12 7.89
CA TYR A 12 -0.79 -7.40 9.31
C TYR A 12 -2.06 -8.25 9.46
N ARG A 13 -1.94 -9.39 10.16
CA ARG A 13 -3.10 -10.19 10.56
C ARG A 13 -3.75 -9.54 11.77
N GLU A 14 -5.07 -9.32 11.71
CA GLU A 14 -5.79 -8.83 12.88
C GLU A 14 -5.78 -9.85 14.01
N SER A 15 -5.71 -9.36 15.26
CA SER A 15 -5.51 -10.22 16.44
C SER A 15 -6.63 -11.24 16.66
N TRP A 16 -7.87 -10.91 16.28
CA TRP A 16 -9.06 -11.77 16.42
C TRP A 16 -9.19 -12.85 15.34
N VAL A 17 -8.39 -12.79 14.27
CA VAL A 17 -8.45 -13.75 13.16
C VAL A 17 -7.54 -14.93 13.44
N ASP A 18 -8.07 -16.16 13.47
CA ASP A 18 -7.26 -17.37 13.65
C ASP A 18 -6.08 -17.46 12.65
N GLN A 19 -4.88 -17.78 13.17
CA GLN A 19 -3.66 -17.96 12.38
C GLN A 19 -3.82 -19.05 11.31
N ALA A 20 -4.57 -20.12 11.57
CA ALA A 20 -4.76 -21.21 10.61
C ALA A 20 -5.35 -20.73 9.27
N LYS A 21 -6.16 -19.65 9.29
CA LYS A 21 -6.72 -19.02 8.10
C LYS A 21 -5.66 -18.34 7.23
N TRP A 22 -4.54 -17.93 7.82
CA TRP A 22 -3.40 -17.29 7.16
C TRP A 22 -2.29 -18.26 6.80
N ASP A 23 -2.12 -19.35 7.56
CA ASP A 23 -1.12 -20.39 7.28
C ASP A 23 -1.28 -20.98 5.87
N LYS A 24 -2.50 -21.06 5.34
CA LYS A 24 -2.73 -21.50 3.95
C LYS A 24 -2.07 -20.59 2.92
N TRP A 25 -2.00 -19.28 3.18
CA TRP A 25 -1.39 -18.30 2.28
C TRP A 25 0.13 -18.27 2.43
N ALA A 26 0.62 -18.49 3.65
CA ALA A 26 2.04 -18.71 3.90
C ALA A 26 2.55 -19.99 3.22
N LYS A 27 1.80 -21.10 3.32
CA LYS A 27 2.10 -22.37 2.62
C LYS A 27 2.09 -22.24 1.11
N LYS A 28 1.21 -21.40 0.56
CA LYS A 28 1.16 -21.07 -0.87
C LYS A 28 2.30 -20.14 -1.32
N GLY A 29 3.10 -19.62 -0.39
CA GLY A 29 4.16 -18.67 -0.70
C GLY A 29 3.67 -17.28 -1.08
N TYR A 30 2.43 -16.91 -0.76
CA TYR A 30 1.90 -15.56 -1.01
C TYR A 30 2.25 -14.59 0.12
N LEU A 31 2.51 -15.12 1.32
CA LEU A 31 2.92 -14.36 2.48
C LEU A 31 4.15 -15.01 3.09
N LYS A 32 5.11 -14.19 3.49
CA LYS A 32 6.24 -14.61 4.32
C LYS A 32 5.96 -14.12 5.73
N LYS A 33 5.87 -15.03 6.70
CA LYS A 33 5.75 -14.63 8.10
C LYS A 33 7.05 -13.91 8.47
N ASP A 34 6.95 -12.62 8.76
CA ASP A 34 8.11 -11.89 9.22
C ASP A 34 8.38 -12.42 10.64
N GLY A 35 9.61 -12.82 10.91
CA GLY A 35 10.03 -13.34 12.22
C GLY A 35 10.07 -12.26 13.29
N GLY A 36 9.26 -11.20 13.14
CA GLY A 36 9.16 -10.07 14.04
C GLY A 36 9.07 -10.61 15.44
N LYS A 37 10.06 -10.22 16.26
CA LYS A 37 10.28 -10.70 17.62
C LYS A 37 8.93 -10.94 18.29
N GLY A 38 8.49 -12.19 18.32
CA GLY A 38 7.66 -12.62 19.42
C GLY A 38 8.53 -12.39 20.62
N GLN A 39 8.37 -11.25 21.30
CA GLN A 39 8.82 -11.20 22.68
C GLN A 39 8.14 -12.40 23.31
N SER A 40 8.98 -13.35 23.72
CA SER A 40 8.59 -14.48 24.55
C SER A 40 7.58 -13.94 25.55
N ALA A 41 6.40 -14.56 25.60
CA ALA A 41 5.48 -14.34 26.71
C ALA A 41 6.31 -14.54 27.99
N GLY A 42 6.69 -13.43 28.61
CA GLY A 42 7.35 -13.45 29.90
C GLY A 42 6.40 -14.15 30.83
N SER A 43 6.82 -15.29 31.35
CA SER A 43 6.09 -16.01 32.37
C SER A 43 5.77 -15.04 33.52
N SER A 44 4.48 -14.97 33.85
CA SER A 44 3.89 -14.30 35.02
C SER A 44 4.18 -12.81 35.18
N ALA A 45 3.21 -11.97 34.84
CA ALA A 45 2.58 -11.00 35.77
C ALA A 45 1.86 -9.90 34.97
N VAL A 46 0.55 -9.78 35.22
CA VAL A 46 -0.33 -8.63 34.93
C VAL A 46 -0.28 -8.09 33.49
N VAL A 47 -1.29 -8.46 32.70
CA VAL A 47 -1.59 -7.76 31.43
C VAL A 47 -1.99 -6.33 31.78
N ASP A 48 -1.09 -5.37 31.56
CA ASP A 48 -1.44 -3.95 31.58
C ASP A 48 -2.34 -3.66 30.36
N VAL A 49 -3.55 -3.16 30.60
CA VAL A 49 -4.56 -2.83 29.58
C VAL A 49 -4.07 -1.75 28.59
N ARG A 50 -2.97 -1.07 28.91
CA ARG A 50 -2.37 -0.05 28.04
C ARG A 50 -1.51 -0.61 26.91
N ASP A 51 -1.13 -1.89 26.96
CA ASP A 51 -0.27 -2.50 25.94
C ASP A 51 -1.09 -3.34 24.95
N THR A 52 -1.26 -2.81 23.74
CA THR A 52 -1.81 -3.59 22.63
C THR A 52 -0.74 -4.56 22.10
N VAL A 53 -1.03 -5.86 22.14
CA VAL A 53 -0.17 -6.88 21.53
C VAL A 53 0.07 -6.51 20.06
N PRO A 54 1.33 -6.39 19.60
CA PRO A 54 1.63 -6.06 18.22
C PRO A 54 0.99 -7.08 17.27
N ALA A 55 0.34 -6.57 16.21
CA ALA A 55 -0.25 -7.43 15.19
C ALA A 55 0.84 -8.29 14.52
N ALA A 56 0.49 -9.54 14.18
CA ALA A 56 1.42 -10.43 13.50
C ALA A 56 1.72 -9.90 12.10
N LYS A 57 2.97 -9.50 11.85
CA LYS A 57 3.46 -8.98 10.58
C LYS A 57 3.83 -10.10 9.62
N TYR A 58 3.44 -9.92 8.38
CA TYR A 58 3.79 -10.72 7.21
C TYR A 58 4.33 -9.79 6.14
N ASP A 59 5.25 -10.28 5.33
CA ASP A 59 5.76 -9.56 4.17
C ASP A 59 5.27 -10.23 2.89
N LEU A 60 5.10 -9.43 1.83
CA LEU A 60 4.92 -9.95 0.48
C LEU A 60 6.27 -10.46 -0.03
N PRO A 61 6.38 -11.74 -0.46
CA PRO A 61 7.65 -12.32 -0.91
C PRO A 61 7.98 -11.92 -2.36
N VAL A 62 7.67 -10.67 -2.73
CA VAL A 62 7.97 -10.10 -4.03
C VAL A 62 8.89 -8.91 -3.82
N THR A 63 10.03 -8.93 -4.49
CA THR A 63 11.01 -7.86 -4.48
C THR A 63 11.30 -7.44 -5.89
N MET A 64 11.49 -6.13 -6.10
CA MET A 64 12.02 -5.64 -7.37
C MET A 64 13.51 -5.96 -7.46
N ASP A 65 13.94 -6.37 -8.64
CA ASP A 65 15.34 -6.51 -9.06
C ASP A 65 15.95 -5.17 -9.51
N LYS A 66 15.11 -4.16 -9.72
CA LYS A 66 15.47 -2.82 -10.16
C LYS A 66 15.12 -1.75 -9.11
N PRO A 67 15.82 -0.60 -9.11
CA PRO A 67 15.41 0.60 -8.37
C PRO A 67 13.94 0.98 -8.64
N PHE A 68 13.25 1.47 -7.61
CA PHE A 68 11.79 1.66 -7.59
C PHE A 68 11.23 2.51 -8.74
N HIS A 69 12.00 3.48 -9.25
CA HIS A 69 11.56 4.37 -10.34
C HIS A 69 11.98 3.89 -11.72
N GLN A 70 12.89 2.92 -11.82
CA GLN A 70 13.40 2.46 -13.10
C GLN A 70 12.29 1.92 -14.03
N PRO A 71 11.30 1.13 -13.57
CA PRO A 71 10.20 0.67 -14.44
C PRO A 71 9.40 1.83 -15.08
N HIS A 72 9.21 2.93 -14.34
CA HIS A 72 8.51 4.12 -14.82
C HIS A 72 9.30 4.82 -15.93
N LEU A 73 10.62 4.94 -15.76
CA LEU A 73 11.51 5.53 -16.75
C LEU A 73 11.61 4.66 -18.02
N GLU A 74 11.75 3.34 -17.86
CA GLU A 74 11.75 2.39 -18.97
C GLU A 74 10.48 2.52 -19.81
N ASN A 75 9.30 2.53 -19.16
CA ASN A 75 8.03 2.74 -19.85
C ASN A 75 7.95 4.11 -20.53
N PHE A 76 8.39 5.19 -19.87
CA PHE A 76 8.40 6.54 -20.44
C PHE A 76 9.23 6.61 -21.72
N PHE A 77 10.46 6.08 -21.70
CA PHE A 77 11.33 6.11 -22.89
C PHE A 77 10.82 5.21 -24.01
N ASP A 78 10.25 4.05 -23.69
CA ASP A 78 9.68 3.16 -24.71
C ASP A 78 8.38 3.72 -25.31
N ALA A 79 7.59 4.47 -24.54
CA ALA A 79 6.43 5.20 -25.05
C ALA A 79 6.85 6.32 -26.02
N ILE A 80 7.88 7.11 -25.70
CA ILE A 80 8.44 8.12 -26.62
C ILE A 80 8.90 7.49 -27.94
N ARG A 81 9.44 6.28 -27.87
CA ARG A 81 9.92 5.52 -29.04
C ARG A 81 8.81 4.75 -29.76
N ASN A 82 7.55 4.95 -29.39
CA ASN A 82 6.38 4.27 -29.96
C ASN A 82 6.42 2.73 -29.84
N LYS A 83 7.08 2.18 -28.82
CA LYS A 83 7.16 0.73 -28.59
C LYS A 83 6.05 0.20 -27.69
N THR A 84 5.49 1.04 -26.82
CA THR A 84 4.45 0.68 -25.86
C THR A 84 3.61 1.91 -25.51
N GLY A 85 2.44 1.69 -24.89
CA GLY A 85 1.64 2.77 -24.31
C GLY A 85 2.26 3.32 -23.02
N LEU A 86 2.05 4.62 -22.76
CA LEU A 86 2.46 5.24 -21.50
C LEU A 86 1.52 4.78 -20.36
N ASN A 87 2.09 4.21 -19.30
CA ASN A 87 1.33 3.65 -18.18
C ASN A 87 0.69 4.73 -17.29
N CYS A 88 1.30 5.91 -17.22
CA CYS A 88 0.82 7.04 -16.44
C CYS A 88 0.65 8.26 -17.36
N PRO A 89 -0.42 8.29 -18.18
CA PRO A 89 -0.64 9.38 -19.12
C PRO A 89 -1.21 10.63 -18.44
N ALA A 90 -1.21 11.74 -19.18
CA ALA A 90 -1.56 13.06 -18.64
C ALA A 90 -3.03 13.14 -18.18
N GLU A 91 -3.93 12.43 -18.85
CA GLU A 91 -5.37 12.39 -18.56
C GLU A 91 -5.62 11.81 -17.15
N ILE A 92 -4.93 10.73 -16.79
CA ILE A 92 -5.00 10.15 -15.43
C ILE A 92 -4.35 11.09 -14.40
N GLY A 93 -3.28 11.78 -14.80
CA GLY A 93 -2.65 12.83 -13.99
C GLY A 93 -3.61 13.99 -13.69
N TYR A 94 -4.41 14.39 -14.68
CA TYR A 94 -5.42 15.43 -14.54
C TYR A 94 -6.52 15.03 -13.54
N GLU A 95 -7.08 13.82 -13.66
CA GLU A 95 -8.10 13.33 -12.72
C GLU A 95 -7.58 13.30 -11.27
N THR A 96 -6.31 12.92 -11.10
CA THR A 96 -5.64 12.94 -9.80
C THR A 96 -5.51 14.37 -9.27
N ALA A 97 -5.09 15.32 -10.13
CA ALA A 97 -4.93 16.72 -9.74
C ALA A 97 -6.27 17.36 -9.34
N VAL A 98 -7.35 17.12 -10.10
CA VAL A 98 -8.71 17.56 -9.77
C VAL A 98 -9.10 17.07 -8.38
N THR A 99 -8.89 15.78 -8.10
CA THR A 99 -9.23 15.17 -6.81
C THR A 99 -8.44 15.78 -5.66
N VAL A 100 -7.12 15.91 -5.82
CA VAL A 100 -6.22 16.43 -4.77
C VAL A 100 -6.48 17.91 -4.50
N LEU A 101 -6.67 18.71 -5.55
CA LEU A 101 -6.88 20.15 -5.40
C LEU A 101 -8.26 20.49 -4.83
N LYS A 102 -9.28 19.64 -5.04
CA LYS A 102 -10.61 19.79 -4.42
C LYS A 102 -10.57 19.75 -2.89
N VAL A 103 -9.55 19.12 -2.30
CA VAL A 103 -9.35 19.11 -0.85
C VAL A 103 -9.19 20.54 -0.33
N ASN A 104 -8.56 21.43 -1.08
CA ASN A 104 -8.42 22.83 -0.67
C ASN A 104 -9.80 23.51 -0.56
N GLU A 105 -10.70 23.28 -1.50
CA GLU A 105 -12.08 23.78 -1.43
C GLU A 105 -12.85 23.17 -0.25
N ALA A 106 -12.70 21.87 -0.02
CA ALA A 106 -13.38 21.18 1.08
C ALA A 106 -12.93 21.70 2.45
N VAL A 107 -11.62 21.95 2.61
CA VAL A 107 -11.04 22.54 3.82
C VAL A 107 -11.57 23.95 4.03
N GLN A 108 -11.57 24.79 2.99
CA GLN A 108 -12.09 26.16 3.07
C GLN A 108 -13.59 26.19 3.41
N ALA A 109 -14.38 25.27 2.86
CA ALA A 109 -15.81 25.18 3.11
C ALA A 109 -16.17 24.46 4.42
N GLY A 110 -15.21 23.82 5.09
CA GLY A 110 -15.42 23.05 6.32
C GLY A 110 -16.40 21.88 6.16
N ARG A 111 -16.54 21.32 4.95
CA ARG A 111 -17.53 20.28 4.66
C ARG A 111 -17.06 19.31 3.59
N LYS A 112 -17.73 18.16 3.51
CA LYS A 112 -17.60 17.24 2.37
C LYS A 112 -18.12 17.92 1.10
N LEU A 113 -17.37 17.74 0.01
CA LEU A 113 -17.76 18.11 -1.34
C LEU A 113 -17.97 16.85 -2.17
N ASP A 114 -18.93 16.91 -3.09
CA ASP A 114 -19.17 15.86 -4.08
C ASP A 114 -18.60 16.30 -5.43
N PHE A 115 -18.02 15.34 -6.14
CA PHE A 115 -17.52 15.57 -7.50
C PHE A 115 -18.63 15.45 -8.53
N LYS A 116 -18.59 16.30 -9.54
CA LYS A 116 -19.39 16.18 -10.77
C LYS A 116 -18.55 15.50 -11.85
N PRO A 117 -19.14 14.65 -12.71
CA PRO A 117 -18.40 13.98 -13.79
C PRO A 117 -17.68 14.95 -14.74
N ASP A 118 -18.21 16.16 -14.92
CA ASP A 118 -17.60 17.16 -15.82
C ASP A 118 -16.33 17.79 -15.24
N GLU A 119 -16.07 17.70 -13.94
CA GLU A 119 -14.83 18.20 -13.32
C GLU A 119 -13.60 17.39 -13.76
N PHE A 120 -13.80 16.18 -14.30
CA PHE A 120 -12.72 15.30 -14.77
C PHE A 120 -12.48 15.39 -16.28
N LYS A 121 -13.17 16.28 -16.99
CA LYS A 121 -13.01 16.48 -18.44
C LYS A 121 -12.05 17.63 -18.72
N VAL A 122 -11.29 17.50 -19.81
CA VAL A 122 -10.39 18.52 -20.37
C VAL A 122 -11.07 19.26 -21.52
#